data_AF-A0A6B2SQR3-F1
#
_entry.id   AF-A0A6B2SQR3-F1
#
_cell.length_a   1.000
_cell.length_b   1.000
_cell.length_c   1.000
_cell.angle_alpha   90.00
_cell.angle_beta   90.00
_cell.angle_gamma   90.00
#
_symmetry.space_group_name_H-M   'P 1'
#
loop_
_entity.id
_entity.type
_entity.pdbx_description
1 polymer ?
#
loop_
_entity_poly.entity_id
_entity_poly.type
_entity_poly.pdbx_seq_one_letter_code
_entity_poly.pdbx_strand_id
1 'polypeptide(L)'
;EPEGAGARWLASAVLAEGLLAQASGTWRRLKICRNTACSAAFYDRSRNNSGVWHSVRGCGNAAHLRACRERRRGHAGAESGAEESGVTV
;
A
#
# COMPACT_ATOMS: atom_id res chain seq x y z
N GLU A 1 -26.71 6.84 -19.55
CA GLU A 1 -25.61 6.71 -20.54
C GLU A 1 -24.66 7.89 -20.38
N PRO A 2 -23.36 7.75 -20.70
CA PRO A 2 -22.42 8.87 -20.63
C PRO A 2 -22.74 9.96 -21.67
N GLU A 3 -22.87 11.21 -21.23
CA GLU A 3 -23.24 12.36 -22.05
C GLU A 3 -22.04 13.29 -22.33
N GLY A 4 -22.04 13.94 -23.49
CA GLY A 4 -21.00 14.89 -23.93
C GLY A 4 -20.03 14.34 -24.97
N ALA A 5 -19.01 15.11 -25.31
CA ALA A 5 -17.97 14.74 -26.28
C ALA A 5 -16.56 14.84 -25.68
N GLY A 6 -15.62 14.03 -26.20
CA GLY A 6 -14.21 14.05 -25.79
C GLY A 6 -14.00 13.80 -24.29
N ALA A 7 -13.27 14.69 -23.62
CA ALA A 7 -12.91 14.53 -22.21
C ALA A 7 -14.14 14.52 -21.27
N ARG A 8 -15.23 15.21 -21.65
CA ARG A 8 -16.44 15.31 -20.84
C ARG A 8 -17.23 13.99 -20.86
N TRP A 9 -17.27 13.34 -22.03
CA TRP A 9 -17.81 11.98 -22.14
C TRP A 9 -17.01 11.01 -21.28
N LEU A 10 -15.67 11.03 -21.37
CA LEU A 10 -14.79 10.17 -20.56
C LEU A 10 -15.04 10.38 -19.06
N ALA A 11 -15.12 11.63 -18.60
CA ALA A 11 -15.42 11.93 -17.21
C ALA A 11 -16.77 11.37 -16.78
N SER A 12 -17.81 11.51 -17.60
CA SER A 12 -19.15 10.97 -17.30
C SER A 12 -19.15 9.43 -17.25
N ALA A 13 -18.42 8.76 -18.15
CA ALA A 13 -18.29 7.31 -18.16
C ALA A 13 -17.55 6.81 -16.92
N VAL A 14 -16.45 7.45 -16.53
CA VAL A 14 -15.70 7.12 -15.31
C VAL A 14 -16.55 7.29 -14.06
N LEU A 15 -17.34 8.37 -13.97
CA LEU A 15 -18.24 8.60 -12.85
C LEU A 15 -19.38 7.56 -12.80
N ALA A 16 -19.95 7.19 -13.95
CA ALA A 16 -20.99 6.17 -14.04
C ALA A 16 -20.48 4.81 -13.58
N GLU A 17 -19.30 4.39 -14.05
CA GLU A 17 -18.64 3.16 -13.58
C GLU A 17 -18.32 3.23 -12.08
N GLY A 18 -17.90 4.39 -11.57
CA GLY A 18 -17.68 4.59 -10.14
C GLY A 18 -18.96 4.42 -9.32
N LEU A 19 -20.11 4.88 -9.82
CA LEU A 19 -21.41 4.68 -9.18
C LEU A 19 -21.82 3.20 -9.19
N LEU A 20 -21.66 2.51 -10.31
CA LEU A 20 -21.93 1.07 -10.42
C LEU A 20 -21.02 0.23 -9.52
N ALA A 21 -19.74 0.62 -9.41
CA ALA A 21 -18.77 -0.02 -8.53
C ALA A 21 -19.14 0.16 -7.04
N GLN A 22 -19.70 1.32 -6.68
CA GLN A 22 -20.23 1.55 -5.32
C GLN A 22 -21.47 0.69 -5.06
N ALA A 23 -22.43 0.67 -5.98
CA ALA A 23 -23.65 -0.13 -5.86
C ALA A 23 -23.38 -1.64 -5.78
N SER A 24 -22.40 -2.14 -6.55
CA SER A 24 -21.96 -3.54 -6.53
C SER A 24 -21.03 -3.89 -5.35
N GLY A 25 -20.65 -2.91 -4.52
CA GLY A 25 -19.73 -3.10 -3.40
C GLY A 25 -18.28 -3.42 -3.79
N THR A 26 -17.93 -3.27 -5.08
CA THR A 26 -16.59 -3.48 -5.63
C THR A 26 -15.67 -2.28 -5.46
N TRP A 27 -16.23 -1.09 -5.15
CA TRP A 27 -15.47 0.13 -4.84
C TRP A 27 -14.41 -0.08 -3.74
N ARG A 28 -14.70 -0.94 -2.74
CA ARG A 28 -13.76 -1.30 -1.66
C ARG A 28 -12.48 -2.01 -2.14
N ARG A 29 -12.42 -2.44 -3.41
CA ARG A 29 -11.22 -3.02 -4.02
C ARG A 29 -10.26 -1.93 -4.52
N LEU A 30 -10.72 -0.71 -4.72
CA LEU A 30 -9.85 0.41 -5.05
C LEU A 30 -9.14 0.87 -3.76
N LYS A 31 -7.82 0.72 -3.73
CA LYS A 31 -6.99 0.99 -2.56
C LYS A 31 -5.79 1.85 -2.94
N ILE A 32 -5.26 2.58 -1.97
CA ILE A 32 -3.96 3.27 -2.11
C ILE A 32 -2.87 2.33 -1.60
N CYS A 33 -1.72 2.34 -2.26
CA CYS A 33 -0.55 1.61 -1.81
C CYS A 33 -0.19 1.97 -0.36
N ARG A 34 0.05 0.98 0.50
CA ARG A 34 0.40 1.23 1.91
C ARG A 34 1.83 1.76 2.12
N ASN A 35 2.63 1.89 1.06
CA ASN A 35 3.98 2.39 1.19
C ASN A 35 3.91 3.91 1.30
N THR A 36 4.36 4.48 2.41
CA THR A 36 4.33 5.93 2.65
C THR A 36 5.07 6.76 1.59
N ALA A 37 6.05 6.16 0.90
CA ALA A 37 6.76 6.78 -0.22
C ALA A 37 6.05 6.59 -1.58
N CYS A 38 4.88 5.96 -1.62
CA CYS A 38 4.14 5.63 -2.83
C CYS A 38 2.66 5.98 -2.68
N SER A 39 2.18 6.92 -3.49
CA SER A 39 0.79 7.38 -3.48
C SER A 39 -0.08 6.74 -4.58
N ALA A 40 0.38 5.64 -5.16
CA ALA A 40 -0.31 5.00 -6.28
C ALA A 40 -1.61 4.34 -5.82
N ALA A 41 -2.72 4.69 -6.48
CA ALA A 41 -3.98 3.96 -6.38
C ALA A 41 -3.93 2.69 -7.25
N PHE A 42 -4.48 1.59 -6.75
CA PHE A 42 -4.56 0.32 -7.48
C PHE A 42 -5.87 -0.40 -7.19
N TYR A 43 -6.29 -1.23 -8.14
CA TYR A 43 -7.47 -2.07 -7.98
C TYR A 43 -7.08 -3.47 -7.51
N ASP A 44 -7.64 -3.90 -6.39
CA ASP A 44 -7.35 -5.19 -5.77
C ASP A 44 -8.06 -6.34 -6.49
N ARG A 45 -7.31 -6.98 -7.39
CA ARG A 45 -7.72 -8.19 -8.12
C ARG A 45 -7.58 -9.48 -7.32
N SER A 46 -7.15 -9.43 -6.06
CA SER A 46 -7.06 -10.64 -5.23
C SER A 46 -8.46 -11.18 -4.90
N ARG A 47 -8.56 -12.51 -4.79
CA ARG A 47 -9.83 -13.19 -4.47
C ARG A 47 -10.41 -12.69 -3.15
N ASN A 48 -9.56 -12.49 -2.14
CA ASN A 48 -9.97 -12.12 -0.79
C ASN A 48 -9.83 -10.62 -0.45
N ASN A 49 -9.66 -9.75 -1.45
CA ASN A 49 -9.43 -8.31 -1.25
C ASN A 49 -8.33 -8.02 -0.20
N SER A 50 -7.24 -8.79 -0.25
CA SER A 50 -6.11 -8.73 0.68
C SER A 50 -4.88 -8.04 0.09
N GLY A 51 -5.00 -7.48 -1.11
CA GLY A 51 -3.97 -6.67 -1.73
C GLY A 51 -3.74 -5.37 -0.95
N VAL A 52 -2.47 -5.11 -0.63
CA VAL A 52 -2.02 -3.94 0.14
C VAL A 52 -1.05 -3.05 -0.67
N TRP A 53 -0.44 -3.63 -1.71
CA TRP A 53 0.60 -2.99 -2.51
C TRP A 53 0.22 -2.99 -3.99
N HIS A 54 0.45 -1.88 -4.68
CA HIS A 54 0.20 -1.80 -6.13
C HIS A 54 1.06 -2.80 -6.93
N SER A 55 2.25 -3.12 -6.43
CA SER A 55 3.17 -4.10 -7.00
C SER A 55 3.91 -4.82 -5.89
N VAL A 56 3.88 -6.15 -5.93
CA VAL A 56 4.59 -7.00 -4.98
C VAL A 56 6.11 -6.84 -5.13
N ARG A 57 6.60 -6.78 -6.38
CA ARG A 57 8.04 -6.65 -6.67
C ARG A 57 8.61 -5.29 -6.26
N GLY A 58 7.82 -4.23 -6.37
CA GLY A 58 8.24 -2.87 -5.99
C GLY A 58 7.96 -2.59 -4.51
N CYS A 59 6.73 -2.16 -4.21
CA CYS A 59 6.35 -1.75 -2.86
C CYS A 59 6.32 -2.89 -1.84
N GLY A 60 5.96 -4.12 -2.25
CA GLY A 60 6.00 -5.28 -1.36
C GLY A 60 7.42 -5.62 -0.89
N ASN A 61 8.38 -5.68 -1.82
CA ASN A 61 9.79 -5.92 -1.49
C ASN A 61 10.38 -4.78 -0.63
N ALA A 62 10.06 -3.52 -0.96
CA ALA A 62 10.50 -2.37 -0.18
C ALA A 62 10.02 -2.45 1.29
N ALA A 63 8.78 -2.89 1.52
CA ALA A 63 8.25 -3.08 2.87
C ALA A 63 9.00 -4.19 3.64
N HIS A 64 9.29 -5.33 2.99
CA HIS A 64 10.09 -6.39 3.60
C HIS A 64 11.51 -5.94 3.96
N LEU A 65 12.16 -5.17 3.08
CA LEU A 65 13.49 -4.64 3.34
C LEU A 65 13.51 -3.67 4.53
N ARG A 66 12.50 -2.81 4.67
CA ARG A 66 12.35 -1.92 5.85
C ARG A 66 12.19 -2.71 7.14
N ALA A 67 11.26 -3.66 7.17
CA ALA A 67 11.03 -4.50 8.34
C ALA A 67 12.30 -5.30 8.74
N CYS A 68 13.07 -5.76 7.75
CA CYS A 68 14.34 -6.44 7.99
C CYS A 68 15.41 -5.51 8.58
N ARG A 69 15.46 -4.24 8.17
CA ARG A 69 16.37 -3.23 8.73
C ARG A 69 15.99 -2.84 10.16
N GLU A 70 14.70 -2.69 10.43
CA GLU A 70 14.19 -2.40 11.79
C GLU A 70 14.54 -3.52 12.77
N ARG A 71 14.36 -4.79 12.38
CA ARG A 71 14.79 -5.95 13.19
C ARG A 71 16.29 -5.92 13.48
N ARG A 72 17.13 -5.66 12.46
CA ARG A 72 18.59 -5.57 12.64
C ARG A 72 19.00 -4.45 13.59
N ARG A 73 18.32 -3.30 13.55
CA ARG A 73 18.56 -2.19 14.50
C ARG A 73 18.20 -2.58 15.93
N GLY A 74 17.10 -3.32 16.13
CA GLY A 74 16.73 -3.83 17.45
C GLY A 74 17.76 -4.79 18.02
N HIS A 75 18.34 -5.67 17.19
CA HIS A 75 19.42 -6.57 17.63
C HIS A 75 20.73 -5.82 17.92
N ALA A 76 21.17 -4.91 17.04
CA ALA A 76 22.39 -4.13 17.25
C ALA A 76 22.29 -3.18 18.48
N GLY A 77 21.09 -2.66 18.76
CA GLY A 77 20.81 -1.86 19.96
C GLY A 77 20.78 -2.69 21.25
N ALA A 78 20.38 -3.97 21.17
CA ALA A 78 20.40 -4.89 22.31
C ALA A 78 21.83 -5.35 22.66
N GLU A 79 22.70 -5.53 21.66
CA GLU A 79 24.11 -5.89 21.87
C GLU A 79 24.90 -4.74 22.51
N SER A 80 24.64 -3.49 22.10
CA SER A 80 25.30 -2.30 22.66
C SER A 80 24.87 -1.97 24.10
N GLY A 81 23.60 -2.22 24.47
CA GLY A 81 23.14 -2.03 25.86
C GLY A 81 23.61 -3.10 26.85
N ALA A 82 24.02 -4.27 26.38
CA ALA A 82 24.58 -5.33 27.22
C ALA A 82 26.06 -5.09 27.58
N GLU A 83 26.82 -4.43 26.70
CA GLU A 83 28.24 -4.13 26.91
C GLU A 83 28.47 -2.99 27.92
N GLU A 84 27.53 -2.05 28.06
CA GLU A 84 27.63 -0.91 28.98
C GLU A 84 27.25 -1.27 30.45
N SER A 85 26.48 -2.33 30.67
CA SER A 85 26.06 -2.77 32.02
C SER A 85 27.07 -3.70 32.73
N GLY A 86 28.20 -4.03 32.07
CA GLY A 86 29.25 -4.91 32.59
C GLY A 86 30.51 -4.21 33.12
N VAL A 87 30.61 -2.89 33.04
CA VAL A 87 31.76 -2.11 33.53
C VAL A 87 31.36 -1.29 34.77
N THR A 88 31.38 -1.96 35.91
CA THR A 88 31.62 -1.31 37.21
C THR A 88 32.65 -2.17 37.94
N VAL A 89 33.89 -1.70 37.94
CA VAL A 89 34.99 -2.16 38.81
C VAL A 89 34.85 -1.47 40.16
#